data_AF-A0A2H0VVG5-F1
#
_entry.id   AF-A0A2H0VVG5-F1
#
_cell.length_a   1.000
_cell.length_b   1.000
_cell.length_c   1.000
_cell.angle_alpha   90.00
_cell.angle_beta   90.00
_cell.angle_gamma   90.00
#
_symmetry.space_group_name_H-M   'P 1'
#
loop_
_entity.id
_entity.type
_entity.pdbx_description
1 polymer ?
#
loop_
_entity_poly.entity_id
_entity_poly.type
_entity_poly.pdbx_seq_one_letter_code
_entity_poly.pdbx_strand_id
1 'polypeptide(L)'
;MEDKIHCRKNASGHDRKTETRSSKMVQNESTRQVSHVPTWSFFVIAALGLWLFTAPAAFDFHSSKLVISDMVCGALLVFLSMCCRKNPKQLMLWLIALIGIWIQFSPLLYWAPNPGSYYINVLIGCLVITFSVILFPLPGELPDAEPTVPPGWKYNPSSGPQRLPIAILVFFCWTISRYLAAYQLGYIETIWDPFFVPGTVAVIESTVSKDFFVSDAGLGALAYTVEFFTTCQGGKARWRTAPWLVLVFGILVVPVGLVSMTLVILQPLVVGTWCTLCLATASCMLIAIPFAIDEVAASLQFLKLTGWKNLFRGGECPGAMVDERTPEMNHSMLEIVKAGAWGVTLPWNLVLLVVVGIFLMATPAIFHIEGLLFDTDPILGAFTVVASVVSFSERMRKFRWAVLFFGLAVLALAWIVSQGVLVHSVIGILMVLLCIRKGELD
;
A
#
# COMPACT_ATOMS: atom_id res chain seq x y z
N MET A 1 -68.75 -24.77 -2.05
CA MET A 1 -67.56 -24.07 -1.50
C MET A 1 -66.29 -24.64 -2.15
N GLU A 2 -66.29 -24.89 -3.47
CA GLU A 2 -65.22 -25.64 -4.14
C GLU A 2 -64.65 -24.97 -5.41
N ASP A 3 -65.30 -23.96 -6.00
CA ASP A 3 -64.82 -23.34 -7.25
C ASP A 3 -63.82 -22.18 -7.08
N LYS A 4 -63.57 -21.69 -5.86
CA LYS A 4 -62.59 -20.61 -5.62
C LYS A 4 -61.16 -21.09 -5.32
N ILE A 5 -60.94 -22.40 -5.20
CA ILE A 5 -59.62 -22.96 -4.85
C ILE A 5 -58.80 -23.30 -6.11
N HIS A 6 -59.44 -23.48 -7.26
CA HIS A 6 -58.72 -23.85 -8.50
C HIS A 6 -58.11 -22.67 -9.25
N CYS A 7 -58.66 -21.46 -9.12
CA CYS A 7 -58.14 -20.27 -9.81
C CYS A 7 -56.90 -19.66 -9.12
N ARG A 8 -56.70 -19.89 -7.81
CA ARG A 8 -55.58 -19.32 -7.04
C ARG A 8 -54.27 -20.11 -7.17
N LYS A 9 -54.33 -21.39 -7.59
CA LYS A 9 -53.13 -22.24 -7.78
C LYS A 9 -52.45 -22.01 -9.14
N ASN A 10 -53.19 -21.56 -10.15
CA ASN A 10 -52.62 -21.33 -11.49
C ASN A 10 -51.90 -19.98 -11.61
N ALA A 11 -52.33 -18.95 -10.87
CA ALA A 11 -51.63 -17.66 -10.82
C ALA A 11 -50.30 -17.74 -10.04
N SER A 12 -50.28 -18.43 -8.89
CA SER A 12 -49.04 -18.58 -8.09
C SER A 12 -47.99 -19.47 -8.75
N GLY A 13 -48.40 -20.37 -9.65
CA GLY A 13 -47.50 -21.22 -10.42
C GLY A 13 -46.88 -20.51 -11.63
N HIS A 14 -47.57 -19.50 -12.18
CA HIS A 14 -47.05 -18.70 -13.28
C HIS A 14 -46.06 -17.65 -12.75
N ASP A 15 -46.41 -16.87 -11.73
CA ASP A 15 -45.50 -15.88 -11.12
C ASP A 15 -44.23 -16.50 -10.56
N ARG A 16 -44.34 -17.63 -9.85
CA ARG A 16 -43.17 -18.33 -9.30
C ARG A 16 -42.28 -18.92 -10.41
N LYS A 17 -42.85 -19.32 -11.55
CA LYS A 17 -42.06 -19.76 -12.73
C LYS A 17 -41.39 -18.58 -13.44
N THR A 18 -42.04 -17.43 -13.51
CA THR A 18 -41.48 -16.21 -14.10
C THR A 18 -40.36 -15.62 -13.23
N GLU A 19 -40.53 -15.59 -11.91
CA GLU A 19 -39.47 -15.24 -10.94
C GLU A 19 -38.31 -16.23 -10.97
N THR A 20 -38.58 -17.54 -11.03
CA THR A 20 -37.50 -18.56 -11.11
C THR A 20 -36.78 -18.51 -12.47
N ARG A 21 -37.45 -18.09 -13.54
CA ARG A 21 -36.86 -17.95 -14.87
C ARG A 21 -36.10 -16.63 -15.02
N SER A 22 -36.59 -15.56 -14.40
CA SER A 22 -35.89 -14.27 -14.28
C SER A 22 -34.68 -14.39 -13.36
N SER A 23 -34.78 -15.05 -12.20
CA SER A 23 -33.62 -15.31 -11.33
C SER A 23 -32.61 -16.25 -11.99
N LYS A 24 -33.05 -17.29 -12.72
CA LYS A 24 -32.14 -18.12 -13.53
C LYS A 24 -31.56 -17.39 -14.73
N MET A 25 -32.24 -16.40 -15.33
CA MET A 25 -31.69 -15.56 -16.39
C MET A 25 -30.70 -14.53 -15.85
N VAL A 26 -31.02 -13.83 -14.76
CA VAL A 26 -30.12 -12.91 -14.05
C VAL A 26 -28.91 -13.66 -13.51
N GLN A 27 -29.09 -14.88 -12.99
CA GLN A 27 -28.00 -15.72 -12.55
C GLN A 27 -27.23 -16.31 -13.73
N ASN A 28 -27.85 -16.65 -14.87
CA ASN A 28 -27.12 -17.02 -16.09
C ASN A 28 -26.42 -15.81 -16.76
N GLU A 29 -26.92 -14.59 -16.62
CA GLU A 29 -26.30 -13.36 -17.09
C GLU A 29 -25.14 -12.95 -16.18
N SER A 30 -25.31 -13.05 -14.86
CA SER A 30 -24.22 -12.92 -13.89
C SER A 30 -23.17 -14.03 -14.04
N THR A 31 -23.56 -15.22 -14.52
CA THR A 31 -22.62 -16.30 -14.86
C THR A 31 -22.01 -16.11 -16.26
N ARG A 32 -22.69 -15.43 -17.20
CA ARG A 32 -22.17 -15.09 -18.54
C ARG A 32 -21.20 -13.91 -18.53
N GLN A 33 -21.34 -13.00 -17.56
CA GLN A 33 -20.36 -11.95 -17.24
C GLN A 33 -19.26 -12.43 -16.29
N VAL A 34 -19.10 -13.75 -16.09
CA VAL A 34 -17.81 -14.29 -15.64
C VAL A 34 -16.83 -14.06 -16.80
N SER A 35 -16.23 -12.88 -16.75
CA SER A 35 -15.14 -12.37 -17.58
C SER A 35 -14.29 -13.53 -18.09
N HIS A 36 -14.20 -13.66 -19.42
CA HIS A 36 -13.27 -14.58 -20.06
C HIS A 36 -11.89 -14.38 -19.43
N VAL A 37 -11.52 -15.31 -18.55
CA VAL A 37 -10.18 -15.36 -17.99
C VAL A 37 -9.22 -15.37 -19.19
N PRO A 38 -8.35 -14.36 -19.33
CA PRO A 38 -7.56 -14.19 -20.53
C PRO A 38 -6.58 -15.35 -20.65
N THR A 39 -6.95 -16.42 -21.37
CA THR A 39 -6.13 -17.63 -21.45
C THR A 39 -4.75 -17.34 -22.07
N TRP A 40 -4.66 -16.25 -22.86
CA TRP A 40 -3.42 -15.71 -23.40
C TRP A 40 -2.41 -15.32 -22.31
N SER A 41 -2.86 -14.90 -21.11
CA SER A 41 -1.96 -14.51 -20.01
C SER A 41 -1.06 -15.67 -19.58
N PHE A 42 -1.58 -16.90 -19.58
CA PHE A 42 -0.79 -18.10 -19.26
C PHE A 42 0.32 -18.35 -20.29
N PHE A 43 0.05 -18.11 -21.58
CA PHE A 43 1.09 -18.24 -22.61
C PHE A 43 2.16 -17.15 -22.46
N VAL A 44 1.78 -15.94 -22.07
CA VAL A 44 2.74 -14.87 -21.76
C VAL A 44 3.59 -15.23 -20.54
N ILE A 45 2.99 -15.74 -19.46
CA ILE A 45 3.74 -16.22 -18.29
C ILE A 45 4.70 -17.35 -18.67
N ALA A 46 4.28 -18.29 -19.52
CA ALA A 46 5.16 -19.34 -20.03
C ALA A 46 6.32 -18.77 -20.85
N ALA A 47 6.06 -17.79 -21.73
CA ALA A 47 7.10 -17.13 -22.50
C ALA A 47 8.09 -16.36 -21.62
N LEU A 48 7.61 -15.67 -20.59
CA LEU A 48 8.45 -15.01 -19.58
C LEU A 48 9.29 -16.03 -18.80
N GLY A 49 8.71 -17.18 -18.43
CA GLY A 49 9.44 -18.27 -17.79
C GLY A 49 10.54 -18.86 -18.68
N LEU A 50 10.27 -19.02 -19.99
CA LEU A 50 11.27 -19.47 -20.95
C LEU A 50 12.38 -18.43 -21.15
N TRP A 51 12.04 -17.15 -21.17
CA TRP A 51 13.02 -16.07 -21.22
C TRP A 51 13.90 -16.10 -19.97
N LEU A 52 13.32 -16.18 -18.77
CA LEU A 52 14.08 -16.29 -17.52
C LEU A 52 14.99 -17.53 -17.50
N PHE A 53 14.51 -18.67 -18.04
CA PHE A 53 15.29 -19.90 -18.10
C PHE A 53 16.53 -19.77 -19.00
N THR A 54 16.41 -19.03 -20.10
CA THR A 54 17.47 -18.91 -21.12
C THR A 54 18.38 -17.70 -20.91
N ALA A 55 17.94 -16.69 -20.16
CA ALA A 55 18.68 -15.46 -19.91
C ALA A 55 20.09 -15.68 -19.33
N PRO A 56 20.33 -16.58 -18.35
CA PRO A 56 21.66 -16.79 -17.82
C PRO A 56 22.69 -17.27 -18.84
N ALA A 57 22.25 -18.08 -19.82
CA ALA A 57 23.11 -18.56 -20.91
C ALA A 57 23.37 -17.48 -21.97
N ALA A 58 22.46 -16.52 -22.12
CA ALA A 58 22.58 -15.43 -23.09
C ALA A 58 23.44 -14.25 -22.60
N PHE A 59 23.46 -13.99 -21.28
CA PHE A 59 24.03 -12.77 -20.70
C PHE A 59 25.18 -13.02 -19.70
N ASP A 60 25.76 -14.22 -19.70
CA ASP A 60 26.92 -14.64 -18.88
C ASP A 60 26.80 -14.27 -17.38
N PHE A 61 25.78 -14.81 -16.71
CA PHE A 61 25.55 -14.53 -15.30
C PHE A 61 26.60 -15.23 -14.41
N HIS A 62 27.50 -14.45 -13.79
CA HIS A 62 28.60 -14.98 -12.97
C HIS A 62 28.21 -15.65 -11.64
N SER A 63 26.97 -15.50 -11.16
CA SER A 63 26.52 -16.09 -9.88
C SER A 63 25.80 -17.42 -10.08
N SER A 64 26.46 -18.54 -9.75
CA SER A 64 25.89 -19.89 -9.93
C SER A 64 24.57 -20.09 -9.19
N LYS A 65 24.37 -19.44 -8.03
CA LYS A 65 23.14 -19.58 -7.24
C LYS A 65 21.96 -18.85 -7.89
N LEU A 66 22.20 -17.64 -8.40
CA LEU A 66 21.18 -16.85 -9.09
C LEU A 66 20.74 -17.53 -10.38
N VAL A 67 21.71 -18.05 -11.16
CA VAL A 67 21.46 -18.83 -12.38
C VAL A 67 20.52 -20.01 -12.10
N ILE A 68 20.81 -20.81 -11.07
CA ILE A 68 19.97 -21.96 -10.70
C ILE A 68 18.57 -21.50 -10.28
N SER A 69 18.48 -20.44 -9.47
CA SER A 69 17.19 -19.88 -9.07
C SER A 69 16.35 -19.46 -10.27
N ASP A 70 16.95 -18.73 -11.21
CA ASP A 70 16.26 -18.21 -12.41
C ASP A 70 15.82 -19.36 -13.33
N MET A 71 16.68 -20.37 -13.54
CA MET A 71 16.33 -21.57 -14.31
C MET A 71 15.18 -22.36 -13.65
N VAL A 72 15.24 -22.60 -12.34
CA VAL A 72 14.17 -23.32 -11.63
C VAL A 72 12.86 -22.54 -11.68
N CYS A 73 12.89 -21.23 -11.42
CA CYS A 73 11.71 -20.38 -11.50
C CYS A 73 11.14 -20.33 -12.92
N GLY A 74 11.99 -20.21 -13.94
CA GLY A 74 11.58 -20.21 -15.33
C GLY A 74 10.89 -21.51 -15.74
N ALA A 75 11.46 -22.65 -15.38
CA ALA A 75 10.85 -23.96 -15.63
C ALA A 75 9.51 -24.14 -14.89
N LEU A 76 9.43 -23.72 -13.63
CA LEU A 76 8.20 -23.76 -12.84
C LEU A 76 7.11 -22.88 -13.44
N LEU A 77 7.44 -21.66 -13.89
CA LEU A 77 6.49 -20.76 -14.54
C LEU A 77 5.92 -21.37 -15.81
N VAL A 78 6.76 -21.97 -16.66
CA VAL A 78 6.32 -22.68 -17.88
C VAL A 78 5.39 -23.83 -17.52
N PHE A 79 5.79 -24.68 -16.57
CA PHE A 79 4.99 -25.84 -16.18
C PHE A 79 3.63 -25.44 -15.58
N LEU A 80 3.64 -24.57 -14.56
CA LEU A 80 2.44 -24.15 -13.84
C LEU A 80 1.45 -23.41 -14.75
N SER A 81 1.93 -22.48 -15.58
CA SER A 81 1.07 -21.73 -16.50
C SER A 81 0.38 -22.64 -17.52
N MET A 82 1.11 -23.61 -18.09
CA MET A 82 0.55 -24.57 -19.05
C MET A 82 -0.46 -25.52 -18.42
N CYS A 83 -0.23 -25.94 -17.17
CA CYS A 83 -1.19 -26.73 -16.39
C CYS A 83 -2.46 -25.93 -16.03
N CYS A 84 -2.31 -24.67 -15.61
CA CYS A 84 -3.41 -23.77 -15.24
C CYS A 84 -4.31 -23.39 -16.42
N ARG A 85 -3.77 -23.39 -17.63
CA ARG A 85 -4.42 -22.83 -18.83
C ARG A 85 -5.87 -23.29 -19.04
N LYS A 86 -6.17 -24.57 -18.80
CA LYS A 86 -7.51 -25.13 -19.01
C LYS A 86 -8.45 -24.90 -17.83
N ASN A 87 -7.93 -24.97 -16.61
CA ASN A 87 -8.70 -24.91 -15.37
C ASN A 87 -7.92 -24.07 -14.35
N PRO A 88 -8.03 -22.73 -14.42
CA PRO A 88 -7.26 -21.84 -13.56
C PRO A 88 -7.74 -21.96 -12.11
N LYS A 89 -6.96 -22.67 -11.28
CA LYS A 89 -7.22 -22.74 -9.83
C LYS A 89 -6.58 -21.53 -9.15
N GLN A 90 -7.32 -20.86 -8.27
CA GLN A 90 -6.83 -19.68 -7.53
C GLN A 90 -5.52 -19.96 -6.77
N LEU A 91 -5.40 -21.14 -6.15
CA LEU A 91 -4.16 -21.53 -5.47
C LEU A 91 -2.95 -21.49 -6.41
N MET A 92 -3.09 -21.92 -7.66
CA MET A 92 -1.98 -21.94 -8.61
C MET A 92 -1.62 -20.53 -9.11
N LEU A 93 -2.59 -19.62 -9.21
CA LEU A 93 -2.33 -18.21 -9.52
C LEU A 93 -1.51 -17.54 -8.41
N TRP A 94 -1.85 -17.82 -7.14
CA TRP A 94 -1.07 -17.35 -6.00
C TRP A 94 0.34 -17.95 -5.96
N LEU A 95 0.51 -19.22 -6.33
CA LEU A 95 1.84 -19.82 -6.46
C LEU A 95 2.67 -19.14 -7.55
N ILE A 96 2.08 -18.84 -8.71
CA ILE A 96 2.75 -18.09 -9.79
C ILE A 96 3.14 -16.68 -9.30
N ALA A 97 2.26 -16.00 -8.56
CA ALA A 97 2.54 -14.69 -7.97
C ALA A 97 3.70 -14.75 -6.96
N LEU A 98 3.72 -15.77 -6.10
CA LEU A 98 4.80 -16.03 -5.15
C LEU A 98 6.14 -16.26 -5.85
N ILE A 99 6.14 -16.98 -6.97
CA ILE A 99 7.33 -17.11 -7.82
C ILE A 99 7.74 -15.74 -8.37
N GLY A 100 6.80 -14.92 -8.82
CA GLY A 100 7.07 -13.54 -9.24
C GLY A 100 7.69 -12.65 -8.16
N ILE A 101 7.27 -12.80 -6.90
CA ILE A 101 7.89 -12.13 -5.74
C ILE A 101 9.29 -12.69 -5.48
N TRP A 102 9.45 -14.02 -5.51
CA TRP A 102 10.74 -14.68 -5.32
C TRP A 102 11.77 -14.26 -6.36
N ILE A 103 11.39 -14.16 -7.64
CA ILE A 103 12.30 -13.70 -8.71
C ILE A 103 12.84 -12.30 -8.42
N GLN A 104 12.03 -11.40 -7.84
CA GLN A 104 12.51 -10.07 -7.44
C GLN A 104 13.39 -10.09 -6.20
N PHE A 105 13.14 -11.03 -5.28
CA PHE A 105 13.89 -11.18 -4.04
C PHE A 105 15.24 -11.89 -4.25
N SER A 106 15.33 -12.85 -5.18
CA SER A 106 16.52 -13.66 -5.43
C SER A 106 17.79 -12.84 -5.76
N PRO A 107 17.76 -11.77 -6.59
CA PRO A 107 18.97 -10.98 -6.85
C PRO A 107 19.40 -10.16 -5.63
N LEU A 108 18.47 -9.81 -4.73
CA LEU A 108 18.80 -9.14 -3.46
C LEU A 108 19.46 -10.13 -2.49
N LEU A 109 18.89 -11.33 -2.38
CA LEU A 109 19.39 -12.40 -1.51
C LEU A 109 20.80 -12.86 -1.90
N TYR A 110 21.06 -12.96 -3.20
CA TYR A 110 22.34 -13.43 -3.73
C TYR A 110 23.30 -12.30 -4.10
N TRP A 111 22.98 -11.04 -3.76
CA TRP A 111 23.80 -9.87 -4.08
C TRP A 111 24.25 -9.90 -5.55
N ALA A 112 23.27 -9.81 -6.45
CA ALA A 112 23.49 -10.00 -7.88
C ALA A 112 24.64 -9.12 -8.39
N PRO A 113 25.68 -9.69 -9.03
CA PRO A 113 26.87 -8.93 -9.40
C PRO A 113 26.66 -8.07 -10.66
N ASN A 114 25.61 -8.34 -11.44
CA ASN A 114 25.37 -7.70 -12.73
C ASN A 114 24.05 -6.90 -12.69
N PRO A 115 24.03 -5.62 -13.11
CA PRO A 115 22.79 -4.84 -13.19
C PRO A 115 21.74 -5.45 -14.12
N GLY A 116 22.17 -6.14 -15.18
CA GLY A 116 21.30 -6.78 -16.15
C GLY A 116 20.45 -7.89 -15.53
N SER A 117 21.03 -8.73 -14.66
CA SER A 117 20.27 -9.80 -13.99
C SER A 117 19.29 -9.24 -12.97
N TYR A 118 19.68 -8.21 -12.21
CA TYR A 118 18.75 -7.51 -11.31
C TYR A 118 17.58 -6.90 -12.07
N TYR A 119 17.84 -6.18 -13.17
CA TYR A 119 16.79 -5.54 -13.96
C TYR A 119 15.83 -6.55 -14.61
N ILE A 120 16.36 -7.61 -15.22
CA ILE A 120 15.56 -8.69 -15.83
C ILE A 120 14.67 -9.35 -14.79
N ASN A 121 15.22 -9.68 -13.62
CA ASN A 121 14.47 -10.33 -12.56
C ASN A 121 13.36 -9.43 -12.00
N VAL A 122 13.65 -8.14 -11.77
CA VAL A 122 12.64 -7.17 -11.35
C VAL A 122 11.52 -7.05 -12.40
N LEU A 123 11.87 -6.89 -13.68
CA LEU A 123 10.92 -6.75 -14.77
C LEU A 123 10.03 -8.00 -14.91
N ILE A 124 10.63 -9.19 -15.00
CA ILE A 124 9.92 -10.46 -15.15
C ILE A 124 9.03 -10.70 -13.93
N GLY A 125 9.52 -10.45 -12.71
CA GLY A 125 8.73 -10.57 -11.50
C GLY A 125 7.48 -9.67 -11.52
N CYS A 126 7.62 -8.40 -11.89
CA CYS A 126 6.49 -7.47 -12.03
C CYS A 126 5.48 -7.94 -13.09
N LEU A 127 5.95 -8.39 -14.26
CA LEU A 127 5.07 -8.88 -15.33
C LEU A 127 4.35 -10.17 -14.92
N VAL A 128 5.04 -11.11 -14.26
CA VAL A 128 4.43 -12.35 -13.75
C VAL A 128 3.32 -12.04 -12.76
N ILE A 129 3.53 -11.11 -11.81
CA ILE A 129 2.48 -10.69 -10.85
C ILE A 129 1.30 -10.04 -11.60
N THR A 130 1.59 -9.16 -12.56
CA THR A 130 0.57 -8.50 -13.39
C THR A 130 -0.32 -9.52 -14.10
N PHE A 131 0.29 -10.45 -14.83
CA PHE A 131 -0.44 -11.41 -15.64
C PHE A 131 -1.07 -12.54 -14.84
N SER A 132 -0.69 -12.79 -13.59
CA SER A 132 -1.24 -13.87 -12.76
C SER A 132 -2.31 -13.40 -11.77
N VAL A 133 -2.23 -12.17 -11.28
CA VAL A 133 -3.04 -11.69 -10.15
C VAL A 133 -3.95 -10.52 -10.53
N ILE A 134 -3.47 -9.54 -11.31
CA ILE A 134 -4.29 -8.36 -11.65
C ILE A 134 -5.39 -8.72 -12.65
N LEU A 135 -5.08 -9.58 -13.62
CA LEU A 135 -6.02 -9.96 -14.68
C LEU A 135 -7.08 -10.99 -14.24
N PHE A 136 -7.02 -11.47 -13.00
CA PHE A 136 -7.87 -12.54 -12.50
C PHE A 136 -8.70 -12.04 -11.32
N PRO A 137 -10.00 -12.41 -11.24
CA PRO A 137 -10.84 -12.02 -10.12
C PRO A 137 -10.35 -12.67 -8.81
N LEU A 138 -10.48 -11.94 -7.71
CA LEU A 138 -10.09 -12.41 -6.39
C LEU A 138 -10.98 -13.56 -5.89
N PRO A 139 -10.48 -14.40 -4.95
CA PRO A 139 -11.32 -15.34 -4.21
C PRO A 139 -12.49 -14.62 -3.52
N GLY A 140 -13.72 -15.02 -3.85
CA GLY A 140 -14.94 -14.41 -3.29
C GLY A 140 -15.37 -13.11 -3.97
N GLU A 141 -14.65 -12.65 -5.00
CA GLU A 141 -15.05 -11.47 -5.76
C GLU A 141 -16.23 -11.79 -6.67
N LEU A 142 -17.34 -11.12 -6.39
CA LEU A 142 -18.48 -11.01 -7.28
C LEU A 142 -18.19 -9.80 -8.19
N PRO A 143 -17.96 -10.00 -9.52
CA PRO A 143 -17.83 -8.89 -10.45
C PRO A 143 -19.10 -8.03 -10.39
N ASP A 144 -18.95 -6.70 -10.41
CA ASP A 144 -20.06 -5.75 -10.42
C ASP A 144 -21.03 -5.86 -9.23
N ALA A 145 -20.52 -6.31 -8.09
CA ALA A 145 -21.34 -6.47 -6.91
C ALA A 145 -21.71 -5.11 -6.30
N GLU A 146 -22.90 -4.64 -6.63
CA GLU A 146 -23.60 -3.60 -5.87
C GLU A 146 -24.25 -4.21 -4.62
N PRO A 147 -24.49 -3.41 -3.57
CA PRO A 147 -24.02 -2.05 -3.31
C PRO A 147 -22.51 -1.97 -2.98
N THR A 148 -21.91 -0.81 -3.22
CA THR A 148 -20.45 -0.56 -3.15
C THR A 148 -20.04 0.46 -2.07
N VAL A 149 -20.95 1.30 -1.59
CA VAL A 149 -20.68 2.25 -0.49
C VAL A 149 -20.93 1.57 0.87
N PRO A 150 -19.97 1.58 1.81
CA PRO A 150 -20.19 1.01 3.14
C PRO A 150 -21.21 1.78 3.98
N PRO A 151 -21.88 1.14 4.96
CA PRO A 151 -22.89 1.81 5.78
C PRO A 151 -22.33 3.03 6.54
N GLY A 152 -22.95 4.21 6.38
CA GLY A 152 -22.52 5.44 7.04
C GLY A 152 -21.30 6.13 6.41
N TRP A 153 -21.02 5.84 5.14
CA TRP A 153 -20.01 6.53 4.32
C TRP A 153 -20.69 7.37 3.24
N LYS A 154 -20.06 8.49 2.86
CA LYS A 154 -20.52 9.39 1.79
C LYS A 154 -19.91 9.09 0.42
N TYR A 155 -18.90 8.23 0.39
CA TYR A 155 -18.13 7.83 -0.78
C TYR A 155 -17.63 6.39 -0.63
N ASN A 156 -17.17 5.81 -1.73
CA ASN A 156 -16.62 4.46 -1.74
C ASN A 156 -15.07 4.47 -1.56
N PRO A 157 -14.55 3.98 -0.42
CA PRO A 157 -13.10 3.95 -0.16
C PRO A 157 -12.33 2.93 -1.01
N SER A 158 -12.98 1.88 -1.54
CA SER A 158 -12.35 0.89 -2.44
C SER A 158 -12.36 1.30 -3.92
N SER A 159 -12.90 2.48 -4.24
CA SER A 159 -13.01 2.93 -5.62
C SER A 159 -11.64 3.12 -6.29
N GLY A 160 -11.60 2.99 -7.62
CA GLY A 160 -10.38 3.24 -8.40
C GLY A 160 -9.79 4.64 -8.17
N PRO A 161 -10.61 5.72 -8.20
CA PRO A 161 -10.14 7.07 -7.91
C PRO A 161 -9.49 7.21 -6.53
N GLN A 162 -10.03 6.56 -5.49
CA GLN A 162 -9.47 6.58 -4.12
C GLN A 162 -8.12 5.85 -4.00
N ARG A 163 -7.92 4.80 -4.80
CA ARG A 163 -6.67 4.03 -4.80
C ARG A 163 -5.59 4.63 -5.70
N LEU A 164 -5.95 5.50 -6.64
CA LEU A 164 -5.01 6.10 -7.57
C LEU A 164 -3.92 6.95 -6.88
N PRO A 165 -4.21 7.82 -5.89
CA PRO A 165 -3.17 8.54 -5.15
C PRO A 165 -2.17 7.60 -4.47
N ILE A 166 -2.65 6.52 -3.87
CA ILE A 166 -1.79 5.49 -3.24
C ILE A 166 -0.89 4.86 -4.30
N ALA A 167 -1.44 4.42 -5.43
CA ALA A 167 -0.67 3.80 -6.50
C ALA A 167 0.43 4.72 -7.04
N ILE A 168 0.14 6.01 -7.21
CA ILE A 168 1.11 7.01 -7.67
C ILE A 168 2.23 7.19 -6.63
N LEU A 169 1.89 7.38 -5.35
CA LEU A 169 2.86 7.58 -4.27
C LEU A 169 3.77 6.36 -4.11
N VAL A 170 3.20 5.15 -4.10
CA VAL A 170 3.97 3.90 -4.00
C VAL A 170 4.86 3.72 -5.23
N PHE A 171 4.41 4.11 -6.43
CA PHE A 171 5.26 4.07 -7.62
C PHE A 171 6.48 5.00 -7.49
N PHE A 172 6.29 6.22 -6.95
CA PHE A 172 7.41 7.11 -6.64
C PHE A 172 8.37 6.47 -5.63
N CYS A 173 7.85 5.90 -4.54
CA CYS A 173 8.65 5.18 -3.55
C CYS A 173 9.47 4.06 -4.21
N TRP A 174 8.84 3.24 -5.07
CA TRP A 174 9.48 2.17 -5.81
C TRP A 174 10.62 2.68 -6.71
N THR A 175 10.42 3.79 -7.42
CA THR A 175 11.48 4.36 -8.28
C THR A 175 12.71 4.81 -7.50
N ILE A 176 12.51 5.50 -6.37
CA ILE A 176 13.60 5.98 -5.52
C ILE A 176 14.31 4.79 -4.86
N SER A 177 13.56 3.81 -4.34
CA SER A 177 14.15 2.63 -3.71
C SER A 177 14.96 1.78 -4.67
N ARG A 178 14.54 1.61 -5.93
CA ARG A 178 15.37 0.93 -6.93
C ARG A 178 16.66 1.70 -7.25
N TYR A 179 16.59 3.04 -7.30
CA TYR A 179 17.78 3.86 -7.52
C TYR A 179 18.78 3.72 -6.37
N LEU A 180 18.31 3.74 -5.12
CA LEU A 180 19.13 3.50 -3.94
C LEU A 180 19.68 2.06 -3.89
N ALA A 181 18.87 1.07 -4.26
CA ALA A 181 19.30 -0.33 -4.33
C ALA A 181 20.40 -0.54 -5.37
N ALA A 182 20.35 0.17 -6.51
CA ALA A 182 21.38 0.09 -7.53
C ALA A 182 22.75 0.54 -7.00
N TYR A 183 22.80 1.53 -6.11
CA TYR A 183 24.06 1.94 -5.46
C TYR A 183 24.52 0.89 -4.45
N GLN A 184 23.64 0.40 -3.59
CA GLN A 184 24.00 -0.60 -2.58
C GLN A 184 24.47 -1.92 -3.17
N LEU A 185 23.94 -2.30 -4.33
CA LEU A 185 24.40 -3.47 -5.10
C LEU A 185 25.67 -3.18 -5.93
N GLY A 186 26.18 -1.94 -5.93
CA GLY A 186 27.41 -1.55 -6.60
C GLY A 186 27.27 -1.32 -8.11
N TYR A 187 26.06 -1.14 -8.63
CA TYR A 187 25.84 -0.88 -10.06
C TYR A 187 26.09 0.58 -10.46
N ILE A 188 25.97 1.49 -9.50
CA ILE A 188 26.29 2.91 -9.65
C ILE A 188 27.24 3.33 -8.54
N GLU A 189 28.22 4.15 -8.89
CA GLU A 189 29.28 4.61 -7.96
C GLU A 189 28.92 5.89 -7.21
N THR A 190 27.88 6.60 -7.66
CA THR A 190 27.47 7.89 -7.10
C THR A 190 25.96 7.96 -6.92
N ILE A 191 25.54 8.69 -5.89
CA ILE A 191 24.14 9.03 -5.65
C ILE A 191 23.96 10.54 -5.64
N TRP A 192 22.83 10.95 -6.19
CA TRP A 192 22.34 12.30 -6.10
C TRP A 192 21.76 12.62 -4.71
N ASP A 193 22.37 13.57 -4.01
CA ASP A 193 21.80 14.24 -2.83
C ASP A 193 21.98 15.78 -2.97
N PRO A 194 20.89 16.56 -3.12
CA PRO A 194 20.98 18.00 -3.34
C PRO A 194 21.10 18.83 -2.05
N PHE A 195 20.80 18.26 -0.87
CA PHE A 195 20.66 19.04 0.36
C PHE A 195 21.71 18.71 1.43
N PHE A 196 22.21 17.47 1.47
CA PHE A 196 23.06 17.00 2.55
C PHE A 196 24.40 16.46 2.04
N VAL A 197 25.48 16.77 2.77
CA VAL A 197 26.85 16.29 2.48
C VAL A 197 27.47 15.80 3.80
N PRO A 198 27.92 14.54 3.91
CA PRO A 198 27.92 13.45 2.91
C PRO A 198 26.54 12.82 2.59
N GLY A 199 25.48 13.26 3.30
CA GLY A 199 24.07 13.02 2.94
C GLY A 199 23.68 11.56 2.77
N THR A 200 22.98 11.26 1.68
CA THR A 200 22.45 9.93 1.38
C THR A 200 23.53 8.84 1.39
N VAL A 201 24.74 9.10 0.90
CA VAL A 201 25.83 8.10 0.90
C VAL A 201 26.19 7.66 2.31
N ALA A 202 26.29 8.58 3.26
CA ALA A 202 26.60 8.24 4.65
C ALA A 202 25.49 7.42 5.32
N VAL A 203 24.23 7.66 4.97
CA VAL A 203 23.08 6.93 5.54
C VAL A 203 23.01 5.50 5.01
N ILE A 204 23.14 5.28 3.71
CA ILE A 204 23.01 3.95 3.10
C ILE A 204 24.27 3.08 3.27
N GLU A 205 25.41 3.68 3.60
CA GLU A 205 26.64 2.95 3.94
C GLU A 205 26.84 2.77 5.45
N SER A 206 25.90 3.28 6.25
CA SER A 206 25.94 3.17 7.71
C SER A 206 25.87 1.72 8.18
N THR A 207 26.29 1.48 9.42
CA THR A 207 26.16 0.16 10.07
C THR A 207 24.72 -0.31 10.09
N VAL A 208 23.77 0.59 10.40
CA VAL A 208 22.33 0.30 10.42
C VAL A 208 21.84 -0.26 9.08
N SER A 209 22.31 0.30 7.96
CA SER A 209 21.94 -0.17 6.63
C SER A 209 22.63 -1.50 6.26
N LYS A 210 23.89 -1.68 6.69
CA LYS A 210 24.68 -2.90 6.47
C LYS A 210 24.32 -4.07 7.40
N ASP A 211 23.58 -3.82 8.47
CA ASP A 211 23.12 -4.86 9.40
C ASP A 211 22.03 -5.76 8.78
N PHE A 212 21.40 -5.33 7.68
CA PHE A 212 20.45 -6.15 6.94
C PHE A 212 21.17 -7.21 6.09
N PHE A 213 20.63 -8.42 6.04
CA PHE A 213 21.18 -9.53 5.22
C PHE A 213 21.19 -9.24 3.71
N VAL A 214 20.36 -8.29 3.29
CA VAL A 214 20.17 -7.84 1.90
C VAL A 214 20.09 -6.31 1.90
N SER A 215 20.25 -5.70 0.73
CA SER A 215 20.02 -4.26 0.52
C SER A 215 18.66 -3.83 1.10
N ASP A 216 18.67 -2.91 2.06
CA ASP A 216 17.47 -2.35 2.68
C ASP A 216 16.63 -1.57 1.66
N ALA A 217 17.27 -0.82 0.77
CA ALA A 217 16.62 -0.14 -0.34
C ALA A 217 15.99 -1.13 -1.33
N GLY A 218 16.66 -2.26 -1.57
CA GLY A 218 16.14 -3.36 -2.38
C GLY A 218 14.91 -4.02 -1.75
N LEU A 219 14.94 -4.27 -0.43
CA LEU A 219 13.77 -4.74 0.31
C LEU A 219 12.62 -3.73 0.24
N GLY A 220 12.91 -2.44 0.35
CA GLY A 220 11.95 -1.37 0.15
C GLY A 220 11.33 -1.43 -1.25
N ALA A 221 12.15 -1.58 -2.30
CA ALA A 221 11.66 -1.73 -3.67
C ALA A 221 10.74 -2.96 -3.83
N LEU A 222 11.08 -4.09 -3.22
CA LEU A 222 10.23 -5.28 -3.23
C LEU A 222 8.89 -5.04 -2.53
N ALA A 223 8.92 -4.41 -1.35
CA ALA A 223 7.72 -4.06 -0.59
C ALA A 223 6.81 -3.13 -1.41
N TYR A 224 7.37 -2.09 -2.02
CA TYR A 224 6.62 -1.16 -2.88
C TYR A 224 6.07 -1.85 -4.14
N THR A 225 6.76 -2.86 -4.69
CA THR A 225 6.17 -3.68 -5.77
C THR A 225 4.89 -4.37 -5.29
N VAL A 226 4.93 -5.04 -4.13
CA VAL A 226 3.77 -5.75 -3.58
C VAL A 226 2.64 -4.77 -3.23
N GLU A 227 2.96 -3.64 -2.60
CA GLU A 227 2.00 -2.58 -2.29
C GLU A 227 1.34 -1.99 -3.55
N PHE A 228 2.12 -1.73 -4.60
CA PHE A 228 1.59 -1.21 -5.86
C PHE A 228 0.59 -2.18 -6.49
N PHE A 229 0.95 -3.46 -6.58
CA PHE A 229 0.08 -4.45 -7.20
C PHE A 229 -1.16 -4.77 -6.36
N THR A 230 -1.03 -4.85 -5.04
CA THR A 230 -2.18 -5.01 -4.14
C THR A 230 -3.09 -3.79 -4.16
N THR A 231 -2.56 -2.59 -4.39
CA THR A 231 -3.35 -1.37 -4.60
C THR A 231 -4.14 -1.44 -5.90
N CYS A 232 -3.52 -1.88 -7.00
CA CYS A 232 -4.16 -2.00 -8.31
C CYS A 232 -5.21 -3.12 -8.39
N GLN A 233 -5.10 -4.17 -7.57
CA GLN A 233 -5.95 -5.35 -7.67
C GLN A 233 -7.38 -5.15 -7.09
N GLY A 234 -8.40 -5.71 -7.74
CA GLY A 234 -9.77 -5.80 -7.22
C GLY A 234 -10.68 -4.62 -7.59
N GLY A 235 -11.98 -4.82 -7.46
CA GLY A 235 -13.03 -3.90 -7.91
C GLY A 235 -13.54 -2.89 -6.86
N LYS A 236 -14.64 -2.20 -7.20
CA LYS A 236 -15.28 -1.19 -6.34
C LYS A 236 -15.86 -1.76 -5.03
N ALA A 237 -16.17 -3.05 -4.99
CA ALA A 237 -16.73 -3.75 -3.83
C ALA A 237 -15.66 -4.49 -2.98
N ARG A 238 -14.38 -4.26 -3.24
CA ARG A 238 -13.26 -5.00 -2.65
C ARG A 238 -13.28 -5.07 -1.13
N TRP A 239 -13.66 -3.97 -0.46
CA TRP A 239 -13.73 -3.91 1.00
C TRP A 239 -14.62 -5.00 1.63
N ARG A 240 -15.63 -5.51 0.91
CA ARG A 240 -16.55 -6.56 1.37
C ARG A 240 -16.37 -7.90 0.65
N THR A 241 -15.90 -7.91 -0.60
CA THR A 241 -15.72 -9.14 -1.36
C THR A 241 -14.39 -9.83 -1.07
N ALA A 242 -13.34 -9.05 -0.84
CA ALA A 242 -12.00 -9.53 -0.51
C ALA A 242 -11.38 -8.76 0.68
N PRO A 243 -12.04 -8.72 1.86
CA PRO A 243 -11.54 -8.00 3.02
C PRO A 243 -10.17 -8.52 3.47
N TRP A 244 -9.86 -9.80 3.25
CA TRP A 244 -8.53 -10.35 3.54
C TRP A 244 -7.41 -9.61 2.80
N LEU A 245 -7.61 -9.24 1.53
CA LEU A 245 -6.60 -8.56 0.73
C LEU A 245 -6.37 -7.14 1.26
N VAL A 246 -7.47 -6.45 1.59
CA VAL A 246 -7.42 -5.11 2.19
C VAL A 246 -6.68 -5.14 3.54
N LEU A 247 -6.92 -6.16 4.37
CA LEU A 247 -6.19 -6.32 5.63
C LEU A 247 -4.72 -6.64 5.40
N VAL A 248 -4.36 -7.49 4.44
CA VAL A 248 -2.96 -7.73 4.06
C VAL A 248 -2.30 -6.44 3.61
N PHE A 249 -2.97 -5.65 2.76
CA PHE A 249 -2.48 -4.33 2.35
C PHE A 249 -2.24 -3.41 3.55
N GLY A 250 -3.20 -3.31 4.49
CA GLY A 250 -3.00 -2.54 5.72
C GLY A 250 -1.86 -3.07 6.61
N ILE A 251 -1.72 -4.38 6.72
CA ILE A 251 -0.63 -5.07 7.45
C ILE A 251 0.73 -4.90 6.75
N LEU A 252 0.77 -4.62 5.45
CA LEU A 252 2.02 -4.26 4.77
C LEU A 252 2.37 -2.79 5.04
N VAL A 253 1.42 -1.89 4.82
CA VAL A 253 1.65 -0.44 4.90
C VAL A 253 2.04 0.01 6.32
N VAL A 254 1.37 -0.50 7.37
CA VAL A 254 1.62 -0.01 8.74
C VAL A 254 3.02 -0.39 9.26
N PRO A 255 3.46 -1.67 9.25
CA PRO A 255 4.80 -2.04 9.67
C PRO A 255 5.90 -1.45 8.78
N VAL A 256 5.71 -1.41 7.45
CA VAL A 256 6.67 -0.76 6.55
C VAL A 256 6.79 0.73 6.88
N GLY A 257 5.67 1.40 7.15
CA GLY A 257 5.65 2.79 7.62
C GLY A 257 6.37 2.98 8.96
N LEU A 258 6.21 2.06 9.93
CA LEU A 258 6.91 2.12 11.22
C LEU A 258 8.43 1.92 11.07
N VAL A 259 8.85 0.98 10.22
CA VAL A 259 10.27 0.79 9.90
C VAL A 259 10.83 2.04 9.24
N SER A 260 10.12 2.61 8.25
CA SER A 260 10.53 3.86 7.59
C SER A 260 10.66 5.02 8.58
N MET A 261 9.69 5.20 9.48
CA MET A 261 9.76 6.21 10.56
C MET A 261 10.98 5.99 11.46
N THR A 262 11.27 4.74 11.82
CA THR A 262 12.42 4.40 12.67
C THR A 262 13.74 4.73 11.96
N LEU A 263 13.88 4.39 10.68
CA LEU A 263 15.05 4.72 9.88
C LEU A 263 15.25 6.24 9.74
N VAL A 264 14.18 7.01 9.60
CA VAL A 264 14.24 8.49 9.57
C VAL A 264 14.71 9.07 10.91
N ILE A 265 14.29 8.50 12.04
CA ILE A 265 14.74 8.92 13.38
C ILE A 265 16.22 8.57 13.60
N LEU A 266 16.68 7.41 13.10
CA LEU A 266 18.07 6.96 13.27
C LEU A 266 19.07 7.78 12.44
N GLN A 267 18.64 8.46 11.37
CA GLN A 267 19.49 9.31 10.53
C GLN A 267 20.24 10.38 11.35
N PRO A 268 19.56 11.31 12.06
CA PRO A 268 20.25 12.31 12.88
C PRO A 268 20.90 11.71 14.13
N LEU A 269 20.30 10.68 14.74
CA LEU A 269 20.74 10.15 16.04
C LEU A 269 21.98 9.25 15.95
N VAL A 270 22.06 8.40 14.94
CA VAL A 270 23.12 7.39 14.79
C VAL A 270 24.10 7.76 13.69
N VAL A 271 23.61 8.25 12.54
CA VAL A 271 24.46 8.60 11.40
C VAL A 271 24.96 10.05 11.50
N GLY A 272 24.21 10.93 12.17
CA GLY A 272 24.53 12.35 12.25
C GLY A 272 24.32 13.13 10.94
N THR A 273 23.65 12.53 9.96
CA THR A 273 23.34 13.14 8.66
C THR A 273 21.95 12.73 8.18
N TRP A 274 21.41 13.46 7.21
CA TRP A 274 20.10 13.20 6.61
C TRP A 274 20.25 12.67 5.19
N CYS A 275 19.29 11.85 4.77
CA CYS A 275 19.20 11.32 3.41
C CYS A 275 18.00 11.94 2.70
N THR A 276 18.25 12.81 1.71
CA THR A 276 17.18 13.48 0.94
C THR A 276 16.19 12.47 0.33
N LEU A 277 16.72 11.43 -0.31
CA LEU A 277 15.91 10.42 -1.00
C LEU A 277 15.10 9.57 -0.02
N CYS A 278 15.64 9.27 1.15
CA CYS A 278 14.97 8.52 2.20
C CYS A 278 13.84 9.34 2.85
N LEU A 279 14.07 10.65 3.04
CA LEU A 279 13.02 11.56 3.50
C LEU A 279 11.90 11.71 2.47
N ALA A 280 12.24 11.73 1.17
CA ALA A 280 11.25 11.77 0.10
C ALA A 280 10.38 10.49 0.09
N THR A 281 10.97 9.30 0.18
CA THR A 281 10.20 8.04 0.25
C THR A 281 9.35 7.95 1.51
N ALA A 282 9.90 8.32 2.66
CA ALA A 282 9.15 8.37 3.93
C ALA A 282 7.96 9.34 3.84
N SER A 283 8.15 10.50 3.22
CA SER A 283 7.08 11.49 3.00
C SER A 283 5.97 10.94 2.10
N CYS A 284 6.34 10.33 0.97
CA CYS A 284 5.36 9.73 0.05
C CYS A 284 4.54 8.62 0.74
N MET A 285 5.19 7.73 1.49
CA MET A 285 4.48 6.69 2.24
C MET A 285 3.60 7.24 3.35
N LEU A 286 4.09 8.24 4.08
CA LEU A 286 3.29 8.86 5.14
C LEU A 286 2.02 9.53 4.59
N ILE A 287 2.11 10.16 3.41
CA ILE A 287 0.95 10.74 2.71
C ILE A 287 -0.01 9.65 2.19
N ALA A 288 0.47 8.46 1.83
CA ALA A 288 -0.37 7.36 1.37
C ALA A 288 -1.24 6.76 2.50
N ILE A 289 -0.78 6.84 3.75
CA ILE A 289 -1.44 6.22 4.92
C ILE A 289 -2.90 6.71 5.11
N PRO A 290 -3.21 8.03 5.12
CA PRO A 290 -4.59 8.52 5.23
C PRO A 290 -5.57 7.90 4.23
N PHE A 291 -5.13 7.72 2.97
CA PHE A 291 -5.94 7.09 1.93
C PHE A 291 -6.12 5.58 2.17
N ALA A 292 -5.07 4.89 2.62
CA ALA A 292 -5.10 3.46 2.89
C ALA A 292 -6.00 3.08 4.08
N ILE A 293 -6.04 3.91 5.13
CA ILE A 293 -6.77 3.61 6.37
C ILE A 293 -8.28 3.52 6.14
N ASP A 294 -8.83 4.35 5.27
CA ASP A 294 -10.28 4.40 5.04
C ASP A 294 -10.82 3.08 4.52
N GLU A 295 -10.10 2.44 3.59
CA GLU A 295 -10.49 1.14 3.07
C GLU A 295 -10.34 0.03 4.11
N VAL A 296 -9.26 0.03 4.88
CA VAL A 296 -9.05 -0.92 5.99
C VAL A 296 -10.16 -0.77 7.03
N ALA A 297 -10.55 0.46 7.36
CA ALA A 297 -11.64 0.75 8.28
C ALA A 297 -12.99 0.22 7.75
N ALA A 298 -13.26 0.37 6.45
CA ALA A 298 -14.46 -0.17 5.82
C ALA A 298 -14.50 -1.71 5.85
N SER A 299 -13.38 -2.38 5.58
CA SER A 299 -13.28 -3.84 5.69
C SER A 299 -13.43 -4.34 7.13
N LEU A 300 -12.84 -3.65 8.12
CA LEU A 300 -13.03 -3.99 9.53
C LEU A 300 -14.49 -3.78 9.98
N GLN A 301 -15.14 -2.73 9.49
CA GLN A 301 -16.57 -2.49 9.73
C GLN A 301 -17.42 -3.63 9.17
N PHE A 302 -17.15 -4.09 7.96
CA PHE A 302 -17.81 -5.24 7.36
C PHE A 302 -17.69 -6.51 8.21
N LEU A 303 -16.46 -6.84 8.64
CA LEU A 303 -16.18 -8.02 9.44
C LEU A 303 -16.82 -7.95 10.82
N LYS A 304 -16.91 -6.75 11.41
CA LYS A 304 -17.60 -6.53 12.68
C LYS A 304 -19.10 -6.77 12.58
N LEU A 305 -19.72 -6.43 11.46
CA LEU A 305 -21.17 -6.59 11.23
C LEU A 305 -21.56 -8.01 10.82
N THR A 306 -20.74 -8.67 9.98
CA THR A 306 -21.11 -9.96 9.36
C THR A 306 -20.36 -11.17 9.94
N GLY A 307 -19.30 -10.92 10.71
CA GLY A 307 -18.45 -11.90 11.38
C GLY A 307 -17.20 -12.29 10.59
N TRP A 308 -16.14 -12.64 11.33
CA TRP A 308 -14.82 -13.01 10.79
C TRP A 308 -14.82 -14.22 9.84
N LYS A 309 -15.87 -15.04 9.85
CA LYS A 309 -16.07 -16.15 8.90
C LYS A 309 -16.12 -15.68 7.44
N ASN A 310 -16.45 -14.41 7.19
CA ASN A 310 -16.54 -13.84 5.86
C ASN A 310 -15.21 -13.24 5.37
N LEU A 311 -14.11 -13.38 6.12
CA LEU A 311 -12.80 -12.84 5.76
C LEU A 311 -12.33 -13.28 4.37
N PHE A 312 -12.48 -14.58 4.05
CA PHE A 312 -12.04 -15.16 2.78
C PHE A 312 -13.18 -15.38 1.78
N ARG A 313 -14.44 -15.32 2.23
CA ARG A 313 -15.61 -15.55 1.37
C ARG A 313 -16.21 -14.27 0.82
N GLY A 314 -16.00 -13.16 1.53
CA GLY A 314 -16.74 -11.93 1.31
C GLY A 314 -18.25 -12.11 1.55
N GLY A 315 -19.03 -11.12 1.15
CA GLY A 315 -20.48 -11.23 1.17
C GLY A 315 -21.22 -9.90 1.03
N GLU A 316 -22.53 -9.97 1.25
CA GLU A 316 -23.40 -8.81 1.33
C GLU A 316 -23.31 -8.15 2.71
N CYS A 317 -23.43 -6.82 2.75
CA CYS A 317 -23.37 -6.05 3.97
C CYS A 317 -24.73 -5.33 4.17
N PRO A 318 -25.42 -5.54 5.30
CA PRO A 318 -26.65 -4.82 5.60
C PRO A 318 -26.40 -3.30 5.67
N GLY A 319 -27.21 -2.52 4.94
CA GLY A 319 -27.13 -1.06 4.93
C GLY A 319 -26.03 -0.47 4.03
N ALA A 320 -25.40 -1.28 3.18
CA ALA A 320 -24.56 -0.76 2.11
C ALA A 320 -25.42 -0.07 1.03
N MET A 321 -24.89 0.98 0.42
CA MET A 321 -25.61 1.84 -0.54
C MET A 321 -25.01 1.74 -1.94
N VAL A 322 -25.84 1.99 -2.96
CA VAL A 322 -25.40 2.10 -4.35
C VAL A 322 -24.55 3.37 -4.50
N ASP A 323 -23.48 3.29 -5.29
CA ASP A 323 -22.55 4.39 -5.51
C ASP A 323 -22.91 5.17 -6.77
N GLU A 324 -23.59 6.29 -6.60
CA GLU A 324 -23.96 7.21 -7.70
C GLU A 324 -22.95 8.34 -7.89
N ARG A 325 -22.04 8.55 -6.93
CA ARG A 325 -21.18 9.74 -6.86
C ARG A 325 -19.81 9.53 -7.50
N THR A 326 -19.26 8.32 -7.40
CA THR A 326 -17.88 8.05 -7.83
C THR A 326 -17.77 8.05 -9.36
N PRO A 327 -16.89 8.88 -9.96
CA PRO A 327 -16.68 8.88 -11.40
C PRO A 327 -16.04 7.58 -11.87
N GLU A 328 -16.37 7.13 -13.07
CA GLU A 328 -15.68 6.02 -13.71
C GLU A 328 -14.25 6.42 -14.15
N MET A 329 -13.36 5.43 -14.29
CA MET A 329 -11.94 5.67 -14.62
C MET A 329 -11.69 6.16 -16.07
N ASN A 330 -12.73 6.22 -16.90
CA ASN A 330 -12.73 6.76 -18.26
C ASN A 330 -13.10 8.26 -18.31
N HIS A 331 -13.48 8.88 -17.19
CA HIS A 331 -13.81 10.31 -17.10
C HIS A 331 -12.57 11.22 -17.11
N SER A 332 -12.81 12.53 -17.04
CA SER A 332 -11.76 13.54 -16.94
C SER A 332 -10.85 13.31 -15.73
N MET A 333 -9.53 13.43 -15.93
CA MET A 333 -8.53 13.26 -14.87
C MET A 333 -8.77 14.16 -13.66
N LEU A 334 -9.33 15.36 -13.86
CA LEU A 334 -9.64 16.29 -12.76
C LEU A 334 -10.73 15.73 -11.84
N GLU A 335 -11.74 15.06 -12.39
CA GLU A 335 -12.83 14.46 -11.61
C GLU A 335 -12.31 13.26 -10.81
N ILE A 336 -11.46 12.44 -11.43
CA ILE A 336 -10.80 11.30 -10.78
C ILE A 336 -9.93 11.78 -9.61
N VAL A 337 -9.09 12.80 -9.80
CA VAL A 337 -8.23 13.32 -8.73
C VAL A 337 -9.05 13.93 -7.60
N LYS A 338 -10.12 14.69 -7.91
CA LYS A 338 -11.03 15.21 -6.88
C LYS A 338 -11.72 14.10 -6.09
N ALA A 339 -12.15 13.05 -6.77
CA ALA A 339 -12.76 11.89 -6.14
C ALA A 339 -11.78 11.09 -5.30
N GLY A 340 -10.50 11.04 -5.71
CA GLY A 340 -9.42 10.41 -4.96
C GLY A 340 -9.05 11.14 -3.67
N ALA A 341 -9.40 12.42 -3.54
CA ALA A 341 -9.12 13.22 -2.35
C ALA A 341 -10.22 13.13 -1.26
N TRP A 342 -11.38 12.51 -1.53
CA TRP A 342 -12.45 12.43 -0.53
C TRP A 342 -11.99 11.66 0.72
N GLY A 343 -12.38 12.13 1.90
CA GLY A 343 -11.97 11.52 3.18
C GLY A 343 -10.64 12.02 3.74
N VAL A 344 -9.84 12.72 2.91
CA VAL A 344 -8.58 13.32 3.32
C VAL A 344 -8.69 14.85 3.24
N THR A 345 -8.80 15.49 4.39
CA THR A 345 -8.86 16.96 4.49
C THR A 345 -7.55 17.49 5.07
N LEU A 346 -7.08 18.64 4.56
CA LEU A 346 -5.87 19.32 5.00
C LEU A 346 -6.19 20.59 5.81
N PRO A 347 -6.65 20.47 7.07
CA PRO A 347 -6.92 21.65 7.87
C PRO A 347 -5.60 22.33 8.24
N TRP A 348 -5.55 23.66 8.12
CA TRP A 348 -4.33 24.46 8.24
C TRP A 348 -3.58 24.21 9.57
N ASN A 349 -4.30 23.93 10.66
CA ASN A 349 -3.69 23.68 11.97
C ASN A 349 -2.90 22.36 11.99
N LEU A 350 -3.37 21.30 11.33
CA LEU A 350 -2.61 20.05 11.23
C LEU A 350 -1.43 20.18 10.27
N VAL A 351 -1.57 20.97 9.19
CA VAL A 351 -0.44 21.29 8.30
C VAL A 351 0.64 22.05 9.08
N LEU A 352 0.24 23.02 9.92
CA LEU A 352 1.19 23.76 10.75
C LEU A 352 1.86 22.84 11.79
N LEU A 353 1.14 21.87 12.36
CA LEU A 353 1.74 20.85 13.22
C LEU A 353 2.79 19.99 12.51
N VAL A 354 2.59 19.65 11.24
CA VAL A 354 3.61 18.96 10.43
C VAL A 354 4.86 19.83 10.32
N VAL A 355 4.71 21.12 10.01
CA VAL A 355 5.84 22.06 9.92
C VAL A 355 6.55 22.21 11.27
N VAL A 356 5.81 22.31 12.37
CA VAL A 356 6.36 22.38 13.73
C VAL A 356 7.09 21.10 14.09
N GLY A 357 6.56 19.93 13.73
CA GLY A 357 7.22 18.65 13.96
C GLY A 357 8.52 18.51 13.18
N ILE A 358 8.54 18.91 11.90
CA ILE A 358 9.76 18.94 11.07
C ILE A 358 10.79 19.91 11.68
N PHE A 359 10.34 21.08 12.12
CA PHE A 359 11.20 22.06 12.78
C PHE A 359 11.82 21.49 14.06
N LEU A 360 11.02 20.81 14.89
CA LEU A 360 11.49 20.11 16.08
C LEU A 360 12.50 19.01 15.76
N MET A 361 12.38 18.31 14.62
CA MET A 361 13.41 17.35 14.21
C MET A 361 14.76 18.02 13.88
N ALA A 362 14.73 19.28 13.46
CA ALA A 362 15.91 20.05 13.10
C ALA A 362 16.49 20.90 14.24
N THR A 363 15.81 21.01 15.40
CA THR A 363 16.28 21.87 16.51
C THR A 363 17.67 21.52 17.01
N PRO A 364 18.10 20.24 17.15
CA PRO A 364 19.44 19.95 17.65
C PRO A 364 20.54 20.49 16.72
N ALA A 365 20.31 20.43 15.40
CA ALA A 365 21.24 20.92 14.40
C ALA A 365 21.25 22.46 14.31
N ILE A 366 20.10 23.12 14.43
CA ILE A 366 19.97 24.58 14.29
C ILE A 366 20.52 25.31 15.52
N PHE A 367 20.24 24.79 16.71
CA PHE A 367 20.58 25.44 17.99
C PHE A 367 21.80 24.83 18.69
N HIS A 368 22.47 23.87 18.04
CA HIS A 368 23.61 23.13 18.61
C HIS A 368 23.31 22.57 20.00
N ILE A 369 22.17 21.90 20.14
CA ILE A 369 21.69 21.36 21.42
C ILE A 369 22.42 20.05 21.71
N GLU A 370 22.83 19.87 22.96
CA GLU A 370 23.53 18.67 23.43
C GLU A 370 22.73 17.94 24.53
N GLY A 371 23.05 16.66 24.75
CA GLY A 371 22.44 15.86 25.82
C GLY A 371 21.02 15.40 25.50
N LEU A 372 20.14 15.38 26.51
CA LEU A 372 18.83 14.72 26.42
C LEU A 372 17.93 15.25 25.28
N LEU A 373 18.01 16.54 24.97
CA LEU A 373 17.21 17.15 23.90
C LEU A 373 17.70 16.74 22.50
N PHE A 374 18.99 16.44 22.33
CA PHE A 374 19.54 15.92 21.08
C PHE A 374 18.85 14.60 20.68
N ASP A 375 18.62 13.72 21.65
CA ASP A 375 17.98 12.42 21.43
C ASP A 375 16.45 12.54 21.30
N THR A 376 15.82 13.38 22.12
CA THR A 376 14.36 13.41 22.27
C THR A 376 13.66 14.27 21.23
N ASP A 377 14.27 15.37 20.77
CA ASP A 377 13.65 16.29 19.80
C ASP A 377 13.34 15.62 18.45
N PRO A 378 14.28 14.90 17.79
CA PRO A 378 13.99 14.19 16.54
C PRO A 378 12.88 13.14 16.69
N ILE A 379 12.84 12.46 17.84
CA ILE A 379 11.83 11.44 18.13
C ILE A 379 10.45 12.09 18.25
N LEU A 380 10.31 13.10 19.12
CA LEU A 380 9.04 13.78 19.35
C LEU A 380 8.56 14.55 18.11
N GLY A 381 9.49 15.14 17.35
CA GLY A 381 9.21 15.77 16.07
C GLY A 381 8.65 14.78 15.05
N ALA A 382 9.31 13.63 14.85
CA ALA A 382 8.86 12.59 13.92
C ALA A 382 7.47 12.04 14.30
N PHE A 383 7.24 11.74 15.59
CA PHE A 383 5.93 11.30 16.06
C PHE A 383 4.84 12.36 15.87
N THR A 384 5.18 13.63 16.01
CA THR A 384 4.26 14.75 15.77
C THR A 384 3.87 14.84 14.29
N VAL A 385 4.85 14.69 13.39
CA VAL A 385 4.61 14.66 11.94
C VAL A 385 3.68 13.49 11.58
N VAL A 386 4.01 12.27 12.05
CA VAL A 386 3.20 11.08 11.79
C VAL A 386 1.78 11.23 12.31
N ALA A 387 1.63 11.65 13.57
CA ALA A 387 0.31 11.82 14.17
C ALA A 387 -0.53 12.89 13.46
N SER A 388 0.10 13.95 12.97
CA SER A 388 -0.56 15.04 12.24
C SER A 388 -1.01 14.60 10.85
N VAL A 389 -0.17 13.89 10.09
CA VAL A 389 -0.52 13.41 8.74
C VAL A 389 -1.57 12.31 8.81
N VAL A 390 -1.45 11.33 9.72
CA VAL A 390 -2.48 10.31 9.92
C VAL A 390 -3.83 10.95 10.27
N SER A 391 -3.80 12.07 11.00
CA SER A 391 -5.00 12.83 11.34
C SER A 391 -5.61 13.60 10.16
N PHE A 392 -5.03 13.58 8.96
CA PHE A 392 -5.67 14.12 7.75
C PHE A 392 -6.89 13.29 7.33
N SER A 393 -6.87 11.97 7.56
CA SER A 393 -8.06 11.12 7.39
C SER A 393 -9.12 11.51 8.42
N GLU A 394 -10.36 11.70 7.97
CA GLU A 394 -11.49 12.07 8.84
C GLU A 394 -11.76 11.03 9.92
N ARG A 395 -11.59 9.75 9.59
CA ARG A 395 -11.78 8.62 10.52
C ARG A 395 -10.71 8.64 11.61
N MET A 396 -9.50 9.02 11.26
CA MET A 396 -8.35 9.11 12.17
C MET A 396 -8.15 10.49 12.79
N ARG A 397 -9.08 11.43 12.62
CA ARG A 397 -8.99 12.78 13.20
C ARG A 397 -8.77 12.80 14.72
N LYS A 398 -9.18 11.75 15.43
CA LYS A 398 -8.95 11.61 16.87
C LYS A 398 -7.48 11.38 17.23
N PHE A 399 -6.67 10.88 16.29
CA PHE A 399 -5.25 10.62 16.49
C PHE A 399 -4.44 11.88 16.77
N ARG A 400 -4.96 13.08 16.43
CA ARG A 400 -4.38 14.39 16.77
C ARG A 400 -4.15 14.58 18.27
N TRP A 401 -4.90 13.89 19.11
CA TRP A 401 -4.71 13.94 20.56
C TRP A 401 -3.39 13.31 21.01
N ALA A 402 -2.74 12.48 20.18
CA ALA A 402 -1.38 12.04 20.44
C ALA A 402 -0.39 13.23 20.46
N VAL A 403 -0.62 14.23 19.61
CA VAL A 403 0.20 15.46 19.55
C VAL A 403 0.10 16.26 20.86
N LEU A 404 -1.05 16.21 21.55
CA LEU A 404 -1.18 16.83 22.88
C LEU A 404 -0.16 16.24 23.86
N PHE A 405 -0.04 14.91 23.90
CA PHE A 405 0.90 14.24 24.78
C PHE A 405 2.35 14.60 24.42
N PHE A 406 2.70 14.62 23.14
CA PHE A 406 4.04 15.02 22.69
C PHE A 406 4.34 16.49 22.99
N GLY A 407 3.36 17.39 22.82
CA GLY A 407 3.53 18.81 23.13
C GLY A 407 3.74 19.08 24.62
N LEU A 408 3.02 18.35 25.48
CA LEU A 408 3.24 18.39 26.93
C LEU A 408 4.61 17.81 27.32
N ALA A 409 5.07 16.76 26.65
CA ALA A 409 6.41 16.21 26.86
C ALA A 409 7.51 17.21 26.49
N VAL A 410 7.40 17.88 25.33
CA VAL A 410 8.33 18.95 24.92
C VAL A 410 8.32 20.09 25.95
N LEU A 411 7.15 20.50 26.43
CA LEU A 411 7.04 21.52 27.49
C LEU A 411 7.76 21.09 28.76
N ALA A 412 7.53 19.87 29.24
CA ALA A 412 8.19 19.38 30.44
C ALA A 412 9.72 19.33 30.26
N LEU A 413 10.20 18.82 29.12
CA LEU A 413 11.63 18.72 28.82
C LEU A 413 12.31 20.09 28.73
N ALA A 414 11.62 21.11 28.19
CA ALA A 414 12.13 22.48 28.14
C ALA A 414 12.56 22.99 29.52
N TRP A 415 11.75 22.73 30.55
CA TRP A 415 12.03 23.19 31.92
C TRP A 415 12.98 22.27 32.69
N ILE A 416 12.99 20.97 32.38
CA ILE A 416 13.90 20.01 33.04
C ILE A 416 15.35 20.22 32.60
N VAL A 417 15.59 20.37 31.29
CA VAL A 417 16.94 20.48 30.72
C VAL A 417 17.46 21.92 30.82
N SER A 418 16.55 22.91 30.91
CA SER A 418 16.87 24.35 31.02
C SER A 418 17.71 24.93 29.87
N GLN A 419 17.89 24.18 28.78
CA GLN A 419 18.51 24.64 27.53
C GLN A 419 17.42 24.98 26.51
N GLY A 420 17.56 26.14 25.83
CA GLY A 420 16.60 26.54 24.80
C GLY A 420 15.15 26.66 25.28
N VAL A 421 14.92 26.97 26.57
CA VAL A 421 13.61 26.95 27.23
C VAL A 421 12.54 27.70 26.45
N LEU A 422 12.87 28.89 25.94
CA LEU A 422 11.94 29.72 25.17
C LEU A 422 11.47 29.01 23.90
N VAL A 423 12.40 28.44 23.12
CA VAL A 423 12.10 27.78 21.84
C VAL A 423 11.22 26.55 22.06
N HIS A 424 11.61 25.65 22.96
CA HIS A 424 10.85 24.43 23.25
C HIS A 424 9.50 24.73 23.91
N SER A 425 9.43 25.77 24.76
CA SER A 425 8.15 26.19 25.34
C SER A 425 7.19 26.71 24.26
N VAL A 426 7.69 27.52 23.32
CA VAL A 426 6.87 27.99 22.19
C VAL A 426 6.41 26.82 21.32
N ILE A 427 7.31 25.91 20.96
CA ILE A 427 6.98 24.71 20.17
C ILE A 427 5.92 23.87 20.87
N GLY A 428 6.12 23.54 22.14
CA GLY A 428 5.18 22.71 22.89
C GLY A 428 3.82 23.38 23.10
N ILE A 429 3.76 24.69 23.35
CA ILE A 429 2.50 25.45 23.40
C ILE A 429 1.80 25.42 22.05
N LEU A 430 2.52 25.65 20.94
CA LEU A 430 1.95 25.59 19.60
C LEU A 430 1.37 24.20 19.33
N MET A 431 2.09 23.13 19.68
CA MET A 431 1.61 21.76 19.53
C MET A 431 0.29 21.52 20.26
N VAL A 432 0.20 21.95 21.53
CA VAL A 432 -1.00 21.82 22.36
C VAL A 432 -2.17 22.63 21.80
N LEU A 433 -1.95 23.88 21.40
CA LEU A 433 -3.02 24.76 20.91
C LEU A 433 -3.57 24.32 19.55
N LEU A 434 -2.68 23.98 18.63
CA LEU A 434 -3.04 23.61 17.26
C LEU A 434 -3.73 22.25 17.21
N CYS A 435 -3.40 21.33 18.12
CA CYS A 435 -4.00 20.00 18.13
C CYS A 435 -5.46 20.02 18.61
N ILE A 436 -5.95 21.07 19.28
CA ILE A 436 -7.32 21.14 19.85
C ILE A 436 -8.39 21.34 18.77
N ARG A 437 -8.11 22.12 17.71
CA ARG A 437 -9.09 22.42 16.66
C ARG A 437 -9.25 21.20 15.73
N LYS A 438 -10.50 20.78 15.52
CA LYS A 438 -10.81 19.59 14.70
C LYS A 438 -10.65 19.82 13.19
N GLY A 439 -10.81 21.06 12.72
CA GLY A 439 -10.94 21.36 11.29
C GLY A 439 -12.33 21.00 10.75
N GLU A 440 -12.56 21.32 9.48
CA GLU A 440 -13.78 20.94 8.75
C GLU A 440 -13.75 19.44 8.40
N LEU A 441 -14.93 18.84 8.26
CA LEU A 441 -15.13 17.46 7.81
C LEU A 441 -16.10 17.51 6.61
N ASP A 442 -15.86 16.68 5.61
CA ASP A 442 -16.67 16.57 4.39
C ASP A 442 -18.01 15.88 4.60
#